data_AF-A0A151UIQ3-F1
#
_entry.id   AF-A0A151UIQ3-F1
#
_cell.length_a   1.000
_cell.length_b   1.000
_cell.length_c   1.000
_cell.angle_alpha   90.00
_cell.angle_beta   90.00
_cell.angle_gamma   90.00
#
_symmetry.space_group_name_H-M   'P 1'
#
loop_
_entity.id
_entity.type
_entity.pdbx_description
1 polymer ?
#
loop_
_entity_poly.entity_id
_entity_poly.type
_entity_poly.pdbx_seq_one_letter_code
_entity_poly.pdbx_strand_id
1 'polypeptide(L)'
;MGRNVSTLIGKSVLHIPEKCKDPGTFYIPCIIGNNKFENAMLDLGASINVMPLSIFKSLSLGPMQPTGVVIQLANRSVAHPTGFIEDVLVRVGELIFHADFYVLDMEEGFSHGFVPIILGRPFLKIV
;
A
#
# COMPACT_ATOMS: atom_id res chain seq x y z
N MET A 1 -19.59 -32.85 -22.12
CA MET A 1 -20.82 -32.12 -21.73
C MET A 1 -20.95 -32.17 -20.20
N GLY A 2 -20.22 -31.29 -19.49
CA GLY A 2 -20.18 -31.26 -18.02
C GLY A 2 -21.38 -30.50 -17.46
N ARG A 3 -22.08 -31.09 -16.50
CA ARG A 3 -23.30 -30.52 -15.90
C ARG A 3 -22.91 -29.40 -14.95
N ASN A 4 -23.50 -28.21 -15.16
CA ASN A 4 -23.45 -27.10 -14.22
C ASN A 4 -24.22 -27.50 -12.95
N VAL A 5 -23.54 -27.46 -11.80
CA VAL A 5 -24.15 -27.55 -10.48
C VAL A 5 -24.54 -26.14 -10.03
N SER A 6 -25.74 -25.67 -10.44
CA SER A 6 -26.34 -24.46 -9.87
C SER A 6 -27.51 -24.83 -8.95
N THR A 7 -27.22 -24.76 -7.64
CA THR A 7 -28.07 -24.22 -6.57
C THR A 7 -29.55 -24.63 -6.48
N LEU A 8 -29.82 -25.56 -5.58
CA LEU A 8 -31.06 -25.66 -4.81
C LEU A 8 -31.07 -24.57 -3.73
N ILE A 9 -31.65 -23.39 -3.98
CA ILE A 9 -32.08 -22.48 -2.91
C ILE A 9 -33.51 -22.06 -3.20
N GLY A 10 -34.41 -22.49 -2.32
CA GLY A 10 -35.85 -22.29 -2.39
C GLY A 10 -36.26 -20.83 -2.21
N LYS A 11 -37.45 -20.52 -2.74
CA LYS A 11 -38.09 -19.21 -2.80
C LYS A 11 -38.35 -18.60 -1.42
N SER A 12 -37.36 -17.88 -0.90
CA SER A 12 -37.55 -16.75 0.02
C SER A 12 -36.32 -15.87 -0.14
N VAL A 13 -36.32 -15.07 -1.21
CA VAL A 13 -35.25 -14.13 -1.51
C VAL A 13 -35.30 -13.04 -0.44
N LEU A 14 -34.60 -13.25 0.67
CA LEU A 14 -34.03 -12.15 1.44
C LEU A 14 -33.32 -11.27 0.40
N HIS A 15 -33.53 -9.96 0.44
CA HIS A 15 -32.87 -9.01 -0.46
C HIS A 15 -31.34 -9.12 -0.25
N ILE A 16 -30.67 -10.01 -0.99
CA ILE A 16 -29.22 -10.17 -0.95
C ILE A 16 -28.66 -8.97 -1.70
N PRO A 17 -27.86 -8.09 -1.06
CA PRO A 17 -27.20 -6.99 -1.75
C PRO A 17 -26.35 -7.55 -2.89
N GLU A 18 -26.43 -6.92 -4.06
CA GLU A 18 -25.58 -7.28 -5.18
C GLU A 18 -24.12 -7.07 -4.79
N LYS A 19 -23.27 -8.09 -5.01
CA LYS A 19 -21.85 -8.00 -4.68
C LYS A 19 -21.21 -6.92 -5.57
N CYS A 20 -20.69 -5.86 -4.96
CA CYS A 20 -19.93 -4.85 -5.69
C CYS A 20 -18.73 -5.50 -6.41
N LYS A 21 -18.40 -4.97 -7.59
CA LYS A 21 -17.15 -5.35 -8.27
C LYS A 21 -15.96 -5.01 -7.39
N ASP A 22 -14.97 -5.89 -7.40
CA ASP A 22 -13.70 -5.63 -6.73
C ASP A 22 -13.02 -4.42 -7.41
N PRO A 23 -12.69 -3.34 -6.68
CA PRO A 23 -11.96 -2.21 -7.22
C PRO A 23 -10.51 -2.57 -7.62
N GLY A 24 -10.02 -3.76 -7.24
CA GLY A 24 -8.66 -4.21 -7.49
C GLY A 24 -7.73 -3.70 -6.40
N THR A 25 -7.14 -2.52 -6.62
CA THR A 25 -6.21 -1.91 -5.65
C THR A 25 -6.92 -0.87 -4.80
N PHE A 26 -6.75 -0.95 -3.48
CA PHE A 26 -7.32 0.00 -2.54
C PHE A 26 -6.32 1.10 -2.21
N TYR A 27 -6.67 2.34 -2.57
CA TYR A 27 -5.86 3.53 -2.31
C TYR A 27 -6.57 4.46 -1.32
N ILE A 28 -5.78 5.15 -0.50
CA ILE A 28 -6.25 6.23 0.35
C ILE A 28 -5.42 7.49 0.11
N PRO A 29 -6.03 8.68 0.23
CA PRO A 29 -5.28 9.92 0.27
C PRO A 29 -4.56 10.02 1.62
N CYS A 30 -3.30 10.43 1.60
CA CYS A 30 -2.56 10.78 2.80
C CYS A 30 -1.73 12.06 2.62
N ILE A 31 -1.32 12.65 3.74
CA ILE A 31 -0.41 13.79 3.75
C ILE A 31 0.85 13.36 4.53
N ILE A 32 2.02 13.61 3.94
CA ILE A 32 3.31 13.40 4.60
C ILE A 32 4.11 14.70 4.46
N GLY A 33 4.58 15.22 5.59
CA GLY A 33 5.06 16.60 5.65
C GLY A 33 3.96 17.57 5.17
N ASN A 34 4.25 18.33 4.12
CA ASN A 34 3.30 19.26 3.51
C ASN A 34 2.71 18.77 2.18
N ASN A 35 3.03 17.54 1.76
CA ASN A 35 2.67 17.03 0.45
C ASN A 35 1.49 16.07 0.55
N LYS A 36 0.49 16.26 -0.31
CA LYS A 36 -0.67 15.39 -0.43
C LYS A 36 -0.41 14.32 -1.49
N PHE A 37 -0.66 13.07 -1.12
CA PHE A 37 -0.60 11.91 -2.00
C PHE A 37 -2.02 11.35 -2.13
N GLU A 38 -2.59 11.34 -3.32
CA GLU A 38 -3.96 10.83 -3.53
C GLU A 38 -4.03 9.30 -3.50
N ASN A 39 -2.89 8.63 -3.79
CA ASN A 39 -2.85 7.21 -4.12
C ASN A 39 -1.87 6.42 -3.24
N ALA A 40 -1.95 6.54 -1.91
CA ALA A 40 -1.21 5.62 -1.03
C ALA A 40 -1.92 4.26 -1.00
N MET A 41 -1.22 3.20 -1.39
CA MET A 41 -1.77 1.85 -1.51
C MET A 41 -1.80 1.18 -0.14
N LEU A 42 -2.96 0.68 0.28
CA LEU A 42 -3.06 -0.17 1.47
C LEU A 42 -2.91 -1.63 1.05
N ASP A 43 -1.93 -2.31 1.63
CA ASP A 43 -1.60 -3.69 1.27
C ASP A 43 -1.46 -4.58 2.52
N LEU A 44 -2.47 -5.41 2.76
CA LEU A 44 -2.43 -6.42 3.82
C LEU A 44 -1.40 -7.54 3.53
N GLY A 45 -1.02 -7.75 2.27
CA GLY A 45 0.03 -8.66 1.85
C GLY A 45 1.42 -8.15 2.20
N ALA A 46 1.64 -6.83 2.17
CA ALA A 46 2.91 -6.21 2.52
C ALA A 46 3.20 -6.31 4.02
N SER A 47 4.35 -6.89 4.38
CA SER A 47 4.83 -7.00 5.76
C SER A 47 5.45 -5.71 6.30
N ILE A 48 5.71 -4.74 5.44
CA ILE A 48 6.44 -3.49 5.70
C ILE A 48 5.76 -2.33 4.99
N ASN A 49 6.01 -1.10 5.42
CA ASN A 49 5.69 0.07 4.61
C ASN A 49 6.87 0.40 3.68
N VAL A 50 6.55 0.88 2.48
CA VAL A 50 7.54 1.22 1.45
C VAL A 50 7.29 2.63 0.94
N MET A 51 8.36 3.42 0.86
CA MET A 51 8.36 4.75 0.24
C MET A 51 9.25 4.74 -1.01
N PRO A 52 8.79 5.26 -2.15
CA PRO A 52 9.66 5.49 -3.30
C PRO A 52 10.77 6.50 -3.00
N LEU A 53 11.98 6.24 -3.51
CA LEU A 53 13.12 7.13 -3.35
C LEU A 53 12.86 8.54 -3.89
N SER A 54 12.11 8.66 -4.99
CA SER A 54 11.69 9.95 -5.55
C SER A 54 10.83 10.75 -4.59
N ILE A 55 9.89 10.10 -3.90
CA ILE A 55 9.06 10.71 -2.86
C ILE A 55 9.89 11.08 -1.64
N PHE A 56 10.77 10.19 -1.17
CA PHE A 56 11.66 10.51 -0.05
C PHE A 56 12.48 11.78 -0.33
N LYS A 57 13.08 11.89 -1.53
CA LYS A 57 13.85 13.07 -1.96
C LYS A 57 13.01 14.34 -2.04
N SER A 58 11.73 14.26 -2.41
CA SER A 58 10.86 15.44 -2.50
C SER A 58 10.37 15.93 -1.13
N LEU A 59 10.25 15.03 -0.15
CA LEU A 59 9.71 15.33 1.18
C LEU A 59 10.72 15.96 2.14
N SER A 60 12.02 15.91 1.86
CA SER A 60 13.08 16.45 2.73
C SER A 60 13.01 15.95 4.18
N LEU A 61 12.74 14.66 4.39
CA LEU A 61 12.50 14.02 5.71
C LEU A 61 13.76 13.86 6.59
N GLY A 62 14.86 14.53 6.25
CA GLY A 62 16.15 14.35 6.92
C GLY A 62 16.95 13.16 6.40
N PRO A 63 18.02 12.77 7.12
CA PRO A 63 18.89 11.68 6.69
C PRO A 63 18.23 10.32 6.88
N MET A 64 18.41 9.47 5.87
CA MET A 64 17.98 8.08 5.90
C MET A 64 19.03 7.22 6.64
N GLN A 65 18.57 6.26 7.42
CA GLN A 65 19.44 5.28 8.09
C GLN A 65 19.87 4.18 7.11
N PRO A 66 21.14 3.74 7.15
CA PRO A 66 21.58 2.59 6.38
C PRO A 66 20.86 1.33 6.89
N THR A 67 20.56 0.40 5.98
CA THR A 67 19.95 -0.89 6.33
C THR A 67 20.62 -2.02 5.57
N GLY A 68 20.81 -3.17 6.25
CA GLY A 68 21.26 -4.42 5.63
C GLY A 68 20.11 -5.33 5.20
N VAL A 69 18.86 -4.86 5.31
CA VAL A 69 17.67 -5.63 4.99
C VAL A 69 17.58 -5.90 3.50
N VAL A 70 17.10 -7.09 3.16
CA VAL A 70 16.80 -7.51 1.79
C VAL A 70 15.32 -7.85 1.73
N ILE A 71 14.61 -7.29 0.74
CA ILE A 71 13.16 -7.48 0.60
C ILE A 71 12.90 -8.48 -0.51
N GLN A 72 12.07 -9.48 -0.22
CA GLN A 72 11.51 -10.36 -1.25
C GLN A 72 10.15 -9.82 -1.70
N LEU A 73 10.01 -9.53 -2.98
CA LEU A 73 8.77 -9.04 -3.59
C LEU A 73 7.81 -10.19 -3.91
N ALA A 74 6.55 -9.86 -4.21
CA ALA A 74 5.51 -10.85 -4.51
C ALA A 74 5.82 -11.69 -5.77
N ASN A 75 6.55 -11.12 -6.73
CA ASN A 75 7.07 -11.82 -7.92
C ASN A 75 8.33 -12.67 -7.60
N ARG A 76 8.69 -12.79 -6.33
CA ARG A 76 9.88 -13.49 -5.80
C ARG A 76 11.22 -12.86 -6.17
N SER A 77 11.22 -11.72 -6.86
CA SER A 77 12.46 -10.96 -7.06
C SER A 77 12.92 -10.34 -5.75
N VAL A 78 14.19 -9.99 -5.71
CA VAL A 78 14.83 -9.39 -4.55
C VAL A 78 15.04 -7.90 -4.79
N ALA A 79 14.73 -7.09 -3.79
CA ALA A 79 14.97 -5.65 -3.79
C ALA A 79 15.85 -5.26 -2.60
N HIS A 80 16.76 -4.33 -2.83
CA HIS A 80 17.63 -3.75 -1.82
C HIS A 80 17.15 -2.33 -1.52
N PRO A 81 16.67 -2.04 -0.30
CA PRO A 81 16.37 -0.68 0.11
C PRO A 81 17.58 0.21 0.00
N THR A 82 17.37 1.45 -0.45
CA THR A 82 18.37 2.51 -0.33
C THR A 82 18.63 2.85 1.13
N GLY A 83 17.64 2.63 1.99
CA GLY A 83 17.75 2.79 3.44
C GLY A 83 16.40 2.74 4.13
N PHE A 84 16.36 3.23 5.35
CA PHE A 84 15.21 3.21 6.24
C PHE A 84 14.99 4.57 6.91
N ILE A 85 13.74 4.98 7.07
CA ILE A 85 13.37 6.21 7.78
C ILE A 85 12.31 5.89 8.84
N GLU A 86 12.56 6.37 10.06
CA GLU A 86 11.70 6.16 11.23
C GLU A 86 10.81 7.39 11.48
N ASP A 87 9.71 7.18 12.20
CA ASP A 87 8.88 8.23 12.77
C ASP A 87 8.32 9.25 11.76
N VAL A 88 8.01 8.79 10.54
CA VAL A 88 7.37 9.64 9.53
C VAL A 88 5.90 9.85 9.93
N LEU A 89 5.51 11.13 10.06
CA LEU A 89 4.12 11.50 10.31
C LEU A 89 3.29 11.36 9.03
N VAL A 90 2.32 10.45 9.08
CA VAL A 90 1.37 10.20 8.01
C VAL A 90 -0.02 10.62 8.49
N ARG A 91 -0.60 11.60 7.82
CA ARG A 91 -1.96 12.05 8.10
C ARG A 91 -2.95 11.41 7.12
N VAL A 92 -3.98 10.77 7.66
CA VAL A 92 -5.11 10.20 6.90
C VAL A 92 -6.40 10.82 7.44
N GLY A 93 -7.05 11.63 6.60
CA GLY A 93 -8.17 12.45 7.05
C GLY A 93 -7.76 13.41 8.17
N GLU A 94 -8.36 13.25 9.35
CA GLU A 94 -8.10 14.06 10.53
C GLU A 94 -7.07 13.44 11.50
N LEU A 95 -6.69 12.18 11.28
CA LEU A 95 -5.82 11.42 12.16
C LEU A 95 -4.37 11.47 11.69
N ILE A 96 -3.43 11.47 12.63
CA ILE A 96 -1.99 11.47 12.39
C ILE A 96 -1.40 10.21 13.02
N PHE A 97 -0.60 9.49 12.24
CA PHE A 97 0.05 8.26 12.64
C PHE A 97 1.56 8.37 12.44
N HIS A 98 2.33 7.77 13.34
CA HIS A 98 3.76 7.53 13.11
C HIS A 98 3.92 6.26 12.29
N ALA A 99 4.80 6.29 11.30
CA ALA A 99 5.09 5.13 10.47
C ALA A 99 6.55 5.14 10.02
N ASP A 100 7.16 3.96 10.06
CA ASP A 100 8.49 3.76 9.53
C ASP A 100 8.41 3.20 8.10
N PHE A 101 9.37 3.57 7.26
CA PHE A 101 9.39 3.20 5.85
C PHE A 101 10.75 2.67 5.42
N TYR A 102 10.74 1.56 4.68
CA TYR A 102 11.86 1.21 3.82
C TYR A 102 11.79 2.01 2.53
N VAL A 103 12.89 2.64 2.15
CA VAL A 103 12.97 3.44 0.92
C VAL A 103 13.53 2.57 -0.19
N LEU A 104 12.76 2.40 -1.28
CA LEU A 104 13.19 1.65 -2.45
C LEU A 104 13.34 2.57 -3.66
N ASP A 105 14.39 2.35 -4.45
CA ASP A 105 14.51 2.91 -5.78
C ASP A 105 13.64 2.09 -6.73
N MET A 106 12.48 2.62 -7.06
CA MET A 106 11.46 1.95 -7.87
C MET A 106 11.42 2.62 -9.23
N GLU A 107 11.49 1.83 -10.30
CA GLU A 107 11.37 2.36 -11.66
C GLU A 107 10.00 3.04 -11.86
N GLU A 108 9.98 4.13 -12.61
CA GLU A 108 8.77 4.91 -12.96
C GLU A 108 7.82 4.16 -13.93
N GLY A 109 7.91 2.82 -13.97
CA GLY A 109 7.27 1.93 -14.95
C GLY A 109 5.84 1.50 -14.64
N PHE A 110 5.16 2.08 -13.64
CA PHE A 110 3.71 1.94 -13.58
C PHE A 110 3.12 2.84 -14.66
N SER A 111 2.49 2.23 -15.66
CA SER A 111 1.95 2.81 -16.89
C SER A 111 0.91 3.93 -16.72
N HIS A 112 0.76 4.49 -15.51
CA HIS A 112 -0.06 5.63 -15.16
C HIS A 112 0.67 6.70 -14.31
N GLY A 113 2.01 6.68 -14.26
CA GLY A 113 2.81 7.85 -13.86
C GLY A 113 2.98 8.09 -12.36
N PHE A 114 2.58 7.17 -11.47
CA PHE A 114 2.82 7.30 -10.03
C PHE A 114 3.16 5.95 -9.40
N VAL A 115 4.35 5.84 -8.81
CA VAL A 115 4.70 4.72 -7.91
C VAL A 115 4.05 5.00 -6.56
N PRO A 116 3.11 4.17 -6.07
CA PRO A 116 2.39 4.44 -4.84
C PRO A 116 3.29 4.26 -3.61
N ILE A 117 3.07 5.08 -2.58
CA ILE A 117 3.51 4.76 -1.22
C ILE A 117 2.73 3.53 -0.78
N ILE A 118 3.42 2.51 -0.26
CA ILE A 118 2.78 1.27 0.21
C ILE A 118 2.68 1.33 1.74
N LEU A 119 1.45 1.29 2.22
CA LEU A 119 1.11 1.19 3.64
C LEU A 119 0.77 -0.27 3.93
N GLY A 120 1.74 -0.97 4.51
CA GLY A 120 1.64 -2.39 4.80
C GLY A 120 0.94 -2.69 6.11
N ARG A 121 1.04 -3.95 6.55
CA ARG A 121 0.52 -4.40 7.84
C ARG A 121 0.98 -3.59 9.05
N PRO A 122 2.23 -3.07 9.15
CA PRO A 122 2.62 -2.25 10.29
C PRO A 122 1.75 -1.01 10.45
N PHE A 123 1.48 -0.28 9.36
CA PHE A 123 0.57 0.87 9.39
C PHE A 123 -0.88 0.44 9.69
N LEU A 124 -1.34 -0.63 9.02
CA LEU A 124 -2.70 -1.13 9.14
C LEU A 124 -3.06 -1.70 10.53
N LYS A 125 -2.07 -2.01 11.38
CA LYS A 125 -2.30 -2.45 12.76
C LYS A 125 -2.51 -1.29 13.73
N ILE A 126 -2.17 -0.07 13.33
CA ILE A 126 -2.32 1.13 14.15
C ILE A 126 -3.76 1.69 14.03
N VAL A 127 -4.37 1.52 12.85
CA VAL A 127 -5.74 1.94 12.53
C VAL A 127 -6.81 0.95 12.98
#